data_AF-A0A9D0P2E4-F1
#
_entry.id   AF-A0A9D0P2E4-F1
#
_cell.length_a   1.000
_cell.length_b   1.000
_cell.length_c   1.000
_cell.angle_alpha   90.00
_cell.angle_beta   90.00
_cell.angle_gamma   90.00
#
_symmetry.space_group_name_H-M   'P 1'
#
loop_
_entity.id
_entity.type
_entity.pdbx_description
1 polymer ?
#
loop_
_entity_poly.entity_id
_entity_poly.type
_entity_poly.pdbx_seq_one_letter_code
_entity_poly.pdbx_strand_id
1 'polypeptide(L)'
;MANKKQRSFQQMMEEDSFSVVKDKLPKEWVLHDYRPDYGIDMVIELFEFVDSTKKIAETLGEHIYVQVKSVKNVTIETTRVFQRTNVEKSAPDYNKFKYFDI
;
A
#
# COMPACT_ATOMS: atom_id res chain seq x y z
N MET A 1 7.52 15.46 40.64
CA MET A 1 7.78 15.66 39.20
C MET A 1 6.62 15.07 38.44
N ALA A 2 5.93 15.85 37.61
CA ALA A 2 4.85 15.32 36.78
C ALA A 2 5.46 14.47 35.66
N ASN A 3 5.08 13.19 35.58
CA ASN A 3 5.47 12.33 34.46
C ASN A 3 4.89 12.92 33.17
N LYS A 4 5.78 13.37 32.28
CA LYS A 4 5.40 13.81 30.94
C LYS A 4 4.86 12.59 30.17
N LYS A 5 3.91 12.79 29.27
CA LYS A 5 3.46 11.73 28.37
C LYS A 5 4.66 11.23 27.55
N GLN A 6 4.90 9.93 27.59
CA GLN A 6 5.98 9.27 26.86
C GLN A 6 5.38 8.47 25.71
N ARG A 7 6.14 8.35 24.63
CA ARG A 7 5.82 7.50 23.49
C ARG A 7 6.73 6.29 23.51
N SER A 8 6.18 5.08 23.35
CA SER A 8 6.97 3.87 23.30
C SER A 8 7.67 3.72 21.95
N PHE A 9 8.76 2.95 21.92
CA PHE A 9 9.43 2.60 20.68
C PHE A 9 8.48 1.87 19.70
N GLN A 10 7.59 0.99 20.20
CA GLN A 10 6.60 0.34 19.32
C GLN A 10 5.66 1.34 18.67
N GLN A 11 5.20 2.35 19.40
CA GLN A 11 4.34 3.40 18.85
C GLN A 11 5.06 4.22 17.77
N MET A 12 6.37 4.44 17.90
CA MET A 12 7.18 5.10 16.86
C MET A 12 7.30 4.22 15.61
N MET A 13 7.67 2.95 15.79
CA MET A 13 7.80 1.96 14.70
C MET A 13 6.50 1.77 13.92
N GLU A 14 5.36 1.79 14.61
CA GLU A 14 4.04 1.69 13.99
C GLU A 14 3.82 2.86 13.03
N GLU A 15 3.97 4.11 13.47
CA GLU A 15 3.82 5.31 12.62
C GLU A 15 4.81 5.33 11.44
N ASP A 16 6.05 4.92 11.67
CA ASP A 16 7.04 4.80 10.60
C ASP A 16 6.58 3.82 9.50
N SER A 17 5.84 2.77 9.87
CA SER A 17 5.33 1.78 8.92
C SER A 17 4.23 2.34 8.01
N PHE A 18 3.34 3.18 8.55
CA PHE A 18 2.34 3.90 7.75
C PHE A 18 3.01 4.88 6.77
N SER A 19 4.07 5.54 7.22
CA SER A 19 4.81 6.53 6.40
C SER A 19 5.45 5.88 5.17
N VAL A 20 6.07 4.70 5.33
CA VAL A 20 6.67 3.97 4.21
C VAL A 20 5.64 3.61 3.13
N VAL A 21 4.45 3.17 3.53
CA VAL A 21 3.38 2.84 2.57
C VAL A 21 2.96 4.10 1.83
N LYS A 22 2.68 5.18 2.54
CA LYS A 22 2.25 6.45 1.95
C LYS A 22 3.27 7.02 0.96
N ASP A 23 4.56 6.90 1.25
CA ASP A 23 5.64 7.42 0.40
C ASP A 23 5.83 6.63 -0.91
N LYS A 24 5.37 5.37 -0.96
CA LYS A 24 5.53 4.49 -2.13
C LYS A 24 4.30 4.43 -3.03
N LEU A 25 3.14 4.85 -2.55
CA LEU A 25 1.91 4.78 -3.33
C LEU A 25 1.80 5.92 -4.35
N PRO A 26 1.11 5.67 -5.48
CA PRO A 26 0.74 6.72 -6.43
C PRO A 26 -0.03 7.85 -5.74
N LYS A 27 0.17 9.09 -6.20
CA LYS A 27 -0.40 10.29 -5.54
C LYS A 27 -1.91 10.41 -5.70
N GLU A 28 -2.43 9.80 -6.75
CA GLU A 28 -3.85 9.75 -7.08
C GLU A 28 -4.62 8.78 -6.18
N TRP A 29 -3.95 7.79 -5.57
CA TRP A 29 -4.60 6.84 -4.68
C TRP A 29 -4.89 7.46 -3.33
N VAL A 30 -6.00 7.04 -2.73
CA VAL A 30 -6.47 7.57 -1.45
C VAL A 30 -6.25 6.52 -0.36
N LEU A 31 -5.64 6.93 0.75
CA LEU A 31 -5.48 6.10 1.94
C LEU A 31 -6.57 6.49 2.95
N HIS A 32 -7.35 5.50 3.37
CA HIS A 32 -8.31 5.62 4.44
C HIS A 32 -7.75 4.95 5.69
N ASP A 33 -7.51 5.74 6.74
CA ASP A 33 -7.07 5.22 8.04
C ASP A 33 -8.20 4.38 8.66
N TYR A 34 -7.95 3.10 8.86
CA TYR A 34 -8.86 2.24 9.62
C TYR A 34 -8.40 2.17 11.07
N ARG A 35 -9.23 2.67 11.99
CA ARG A 35 -9.04 2.38 13.43
C ARG A 35 -9.46 0.94 13.69
N PRO A 36 -8.81 0.23 14.63
CA PRO A 36 -8.59 -1.20 14.50
C PRO A 36 -9.90 -1.97 14.45
N ASP A 37 -10.18 -2.48 13.25
CA ASP A 37 -11.24 -3.43 12.99
C ASP A 37 -10.57 -4.68 12.41
N TYR A 38 -10.52 -5.75 13.21
CA TYR A 38 -10.05 -7.08 12.80
C TYR A 38 -8.64 -7.18 12.16
N GLY A 39 -7.72 -6.27 12.50
CA GLY A 39 -6.31 -6.35 12.07
C GLY A 39 -6.02 -5.75 10.69
N ILE A 40 -6.96 -4.99 10.13
CA ILE A 40 -6.74 -4.11 8.97
C ILE A 40 -6.29 -2.75 9.51
N ASP A 41 -5.15 -2.27 9.02
CA ASP A 41 -4.56 -1.02 9.48
C ASP A 41 -4.95 0.15 8.55
N MET A 42 -5.17 -0.12 7.26
CA MET A 42 -5.64 0.88 6.30
C MET A 42 -6.34 0.25 5.11
N VAL A 43 -7.09 1.08 4.39
CA VAL A 43 -7.67 0.73 3.08
C VAL A 43 -7.16 1.72 2.04
N ILE A 44 -6.68 1.19 0.92
CA ILE A 44 -6.24 1.98 -0.22
C ILE A 44 -7.32 1.90 -1.29
N GLU A 45 -7.89 3.04 -1.66
CA GLU A 45 -8.81 3.16 -2.79
C GLU A 45 -8.04 3.56 -4.05
N LEU A 46 -8.32 2.85 -5.15
CA LEU A 46 -7.59 3.00 -6.39
C LEU A 46 -8.24 4.04 -7.30
N PHE A 47 -7.40 4.90 -7.86
CA PHE A 47 -7.78 5.94 -8.81
C PHE A 47 -6.87 5.91 -10.03
N GLU A 48 -7.39 6.37 -11.16
CA GLU A 48 -6.66 6.52 -12.41
C GLU A 48 -6.87 7.93 -12.98
N PHE A 49 -5.79 8.56 -13.46
CA PHE A 49 -5.89 9.86 -14.14
C PHE A 49 -6.61 9.72 -15.48
N VAL A 50 -7.65 10.53 -15.68
CA VAL A 50 -8.44 10.54 -16.92
C VAL A 50 -7.99 11.61 -17.91
N ASP A 51 -7.06 12.46 -17.49
CA ASP A 51 -6.53 13.56 -18.30
C ASP A 51 -5.01 13.50 -18.43
N SER A 52 -4.49 13.93 -19.57
CA SER A 52 -3.05 13.96 -19.82
C SER A 52 -2.29 14.92 -18.91
N THR A 53 -2.98 15.88 -18.28
CA THR A 53 -2.37 16.84 -17.34
C THR A 53 -2.32 16.32 -15.91
N LYS A 54 -2.86 15.12 -15.65
CA LYS A 54 -2.88 14.45 -14.34
C LYS A 54 -3.46 15.34 -13.23
N LYS A 55 -4.58 16.00 -13.53
CA LYS A 55 -5.30 16.88 -12.60
C LYS A 55 -6.59 16.27 -12.09
N ILE A 56 -7.18 15.35 -12.84
CA ILE A 56 -8.44 14.69 -12.50
C ILE A 56 -8.20 13.20 -12.52
N ALA A 57 -8.52 12.54 -11.41
CA ALA A 57 -8.51 11.09 -11.31
C ALA A 57 -9.92 10.59 -10.98
N GLU A 58 -10.31 9.48 -11.60
CA GLU A 58 -11.57 8.80 -11.33
C GLU A 58 -11.33 7.54 -10.49
N THR A 59 -12.29 7.21 -9.62
CA THR A 59 -12.23 5.99 -8.81
C THR A 59 -12.41 4.77 -9.70
N LEU A 60 -11.59 3.75 -9.49
CA LEU A 60 -11.74 2.44 -10.13
C LEU A 60 -12.76 1.56 -9.37
N GLY A 61 -13.24 2.00 -8.20
CA GLY A 61 -14.09 1.21 -7.31
C GLY A 61 -13.37 0.06 -6.59
N GLU A 62 -12.08 -0.10 -6.83
CA GLU A 62 -11.25 -1.16 -6.26
C GLU A 62 -10.61 -0.71 -4.94
N HIS A 63 -10.54 -1.63 -3.98
CA HIS A 63 -10.00 -1.38 -2.64
C HIS A 63 -8.97 -2.44 -2.27
N ILE A 64 -7.83 -2.01 -1.72
CA ILE A 64 -6.80 -2.88 -1.16
C ILE A 64 -6.85 -2.74 0.36
N TYR A 65 -7.13 -3.84 1.06
CA TYR A 65 -7.07 -3.91 2.51
C TYR A 65 -5.66 -4.27 2.94
N VAL A 66 -5.04 -3.45 3.79
CA VAL A 66 -3.62 -3.57 4.14
C VAL A 66 -3.45 -3.73 5.64
N GLN A 67 -2.60 -4.68 5.99
CA GLN A 67 -2.02 -4.80 7.33
C GLN A 67 -0.53 -4.50 7.24
N VAL A 68 -0.04 -3.55 8.03
CA VAL A 68 1.37 -3.17 8.10
C VAL A 68 2.06 -3.88 9.27
N LYS A 69 3.32 -4.26 9.05
CA LYS A 69 4.18 -4.83 10.08
C LYS A 69 5.53 -4.12 10.04
N SER A 70 5.95 -3.61 11.19
CA SER A 70 7.20 -2.88 11.33
C SER A 70 8.39 -3.83 11.47
N VAL A 71 9.51 -3.49 10.84
CA VAL A 71 10.79 -4.19 10.99
C VAL A 71 11.89 -3.18 11.32
N LYS A 72 12.89 -3.58 12.10
CA LYS A 72 13.99 -2.67 12.49
C LYS A 72 14.85 -2.22 11.31
N ASN A 73 15.00 -3.09 10.32
CA ASN A 73 15.75 -2.84 9.10
C ASN A 73 14.96 -3.44 7.93
N VAL A 74 14.81 -2.67 6.85
CA VAL A 74 14.14 -3.09 5.62
C VAL A 74 15.15 -3.02 4.46
N THR A 75 15.19 -4.07 3.63
CA THR A 75 15.92 -4.03 2.35
C THR A 75 14.88 -3.82 1.27
N ILE A 76 15.07 -2.76 0.47
CA ILE A 76 14.18 -2.44 -0.65
C ILE A 76 14.86 -2.94 -1.91
N GLU A 77 14.21 -3.88 -2.60
CA GLU A 77 14.69 -4.46 -3.84
C GLU A 77 13.60 -4.36 -4.90
N THR A 78 14.01 -4.17 -6.16
CA THR A 78 13.10 -4.19 -7.30
C THR A 78 12.91 -5.63 -7.74
N THR A 79 11.67 -6.07 -7.88
CA THR A 79 11.30 -7.40 -8.36
C THR A 79 10.50 -7.33 -9.65
N ARG A 80 10.72 -8.29 -10.53
CA ARG A 80 10.01 -8.39 -11.79
C ARG A 80 8.70 -9.15 -11.60
N VAL A 81 7.58 -8.49 -11.86
CA VAL A 81 6.25 -9.07 -11.82
C VAL A 81 5.71 -9.23 -13.24
N PHE A 82 5.36 -10.47 -13.60
CA PHE A 82 4.75 -10.77 -14.89
C PHE A 82 3.23 -10.63 -14.81
N GLN A 83 2.64 -10.08 -15.87
CA GLN A 83 1.19 -10.08 -16.02
C GLN A 83 0.69 -11.54 -16.02
N ARG A 84 -0.40 -11.81 -15.31
CA ARG A 84 -0.98 -13.14 -15.20
C ARG A 84 -2.50 -13.15 -15.35
N THR A 85 -3.05 -14.32 -15.62
CA THR A 85 -4.49 -14.59 -15.59
C THR A 85 -5.05 -14.52 -14.15
N ASN A 86 -6.36 -14.34 -14.02
CA ASN A 86 -7.02 -14.40 -12.71
C ASN A 86 -6.92 -15.84 -12.16
N VAL A 87 -6.15 -15.98 -11.08
CA VAL A 87 -5.84 -17.26 -10.43
C VAL A 87 -7.03 -17.91 -9.73
N GLU A 88 -8.10 -17.15 -9.45
CA GLU A 88 -9.35 -17.69 -8.90
C GLU A 88 -10.18 -18.39 -9.97
N LYS A 89 -9.99 -18.03 -11.25
CA LYS A 89 -10.75 -18.58 -12.38
C LYS A 89 -10.03 -19.76 -13.05
N SER A 90 -8.70 -19.77 -13.05
CA SER A 90 -7.90 -20.83 -13.67
C SER A 90 -6.49 -20.89 -13.10
N ALA A 91 -5.74 -21.94 -13.48
CA ALA A 91 -4.32 -22.03 -13.16
C ALA A 91 -3.57 -20.77 -13.64
N PRO A 92 -2.58 -20.28 -12.87
CA PRO A 92 -1.83 -19.09 -13.21
C PRO A 92 -1.05 -19.30 -14.52
N ASP A 93 -1.39 -18.52 -15.53
CA ASP A 93 -0.61 -18.41 -16.76
C ASP A 93 0.08 -17.04 -16.78
N TYR A 94 1.40 -17.04 -16.96
CA TYR A 94 2.25 -15.85 -16.84
C TYR A 94 2.71 -15.40 -18.22
N ASN A 95 2.36 -14.17 -18.58
CA ASN A 95 2.85 -13.55 -19.79
C ASN A 95 4.29 -13.06 -19.59
N LYS A 96 5.27 -13.86 -20.02
CA LYS A 96 6.70 -13.51 -19.90
C LYS A 96 7.14 -12.31 -20.75
N PHE A 97 6.28 -11.83 -21.66
CA PHE A 97 6.54 -10.68 -22.51
C PHE A 97 5.98 -9.37 -21.95
N LYS A 98 5.07 -9.43 -20.97
CA LYS A 98 4.51 -8.26 -20.29
C LYS A 98 4.84 -8.31 -18.81
N TYR A 99 5.75 -7.44 -18.39
CA TYR A 99 6.20 -7.35 -17.02
C TYR A 99 6.31 -5.91 -16.53
N PHE A 100 6.31 -5.78 -15.22
CA PHE A 100 6.54 -4.55 -14.49
C PHE A 100 7.66 -4.82 -13.49
N ASP A 101 8.63 -3.92 -13.41
CA ASP A 101 9.65 -3.96 -12.37
C ASP A 101 9.13 -3.05 -11.23
N ILE A 102 8.86 -3.62 -10.05
CA ILE A 102 8.28 -2.93 -8.87
C ILE A 102 9.20 -2.98 -7.67
#